data_AF-A0A1G2SE84-F1
#
_entry.id   AF-A0A1G2SE84-F1
#
_cell.length_a   1.000
_cell.length_b   1.000
_cell.length_c   1.000
_cell.angle_alpha   90.00
_cell.angle_beta   90.00
_cell.angle_gamma   90.00
#
_symmetry.space_group_name_H-M   'P 1'
#
loop_
_entity.id
_entity.type
_entity.pdbx_description
1 polymer ?
#
loop_
_entity_poly.entity_id
_entity_poly.type
_entity_poly.pdbx_seq_one_letter_code
_entity_poly.pdbx_strand_id
1 'polypeptide(L)'
;MVQKIRYSIYLIVAVLVFGCGAISHPSEGDAKREFVQRDPFDLMNKSLLKSFKKVNGQTGETFGVKWYKIDYEAEVVYAQDVPRRMGCAEFIEGDCGGHRAGEKKIVKGDITFEQTEKGWKGPTGTVY
;
A
#
# COMPACT_ATOMS: atom_id res chain seq x y z
N MET A 1 -40.04 7.19 -49.82
CA MET A 1 -38.82 6.35 -49.69
C MET A 1 -37.75 7.11 -48.87
N VAL A 2 -38.04 7.53 -47.63
CA VAL A 2 -37.10 8.31 -46.79
C VAL A 2 -37.42 8.07 -45.31
N GLN A 3 -37.23 6.85 -44.79
CA GLN A 3 -37.54 6.59 -43.37
C GLN A 3 -36.76 5.44 -42.72
N LYS A 4 -35.63 5.02 -43.30
CA LYS A 4 -34.82 3.90 -42.79
C LYS A 4 -33.39 4.27 -42.36
N ILE A 5 -32.99 5.55 -42.45
CA ILE A 5 -31.59 5.98 -42.27
C ILE A 5 -31.30 6.55 -40.87
N ARG A 6 -32.33 6.80 -40.04
CA ARG A 6 -32.15 7.50 -38.74
C ARG A 6 -31.80 6.61 -37.54
N TYR A 7 -31.93 5.29 -37.65
CA TYR A 7 -31.65 4.36 -36.54
C TYR A 7 -30.20 3.85 -36.51
N SER A 8 -29.43 4.05 -37.59
CA SER A 8 -28.06 3.52 -37.69
C SER A 8 -26.99 4.39 -37.02
N ILE A 9 -27.31 5.63 -36.64
CA ILE A 9 -26.35 6.55 -36.00
C ILE A 9 -26.34 6.39 -34.47
N TYR A 10 -27.45 5.93 -33.87
CA TYR A 10 -27.55 5.75 -32.41
C TYR A 10 -26.80 4.52 -31.88
N LEU A 11 -26.44 3.55 -32.74
CA LEU A 11 -25.75 2.34 -32.30
C LEU A 11 -24.23 2.51 -32.13
N ILE A 12 -23.63 3.55 -32.71
CA ILE A 12 -22.17 3.77 -32.66
C ILE A 12 -21.75 4.52 -31.38
N VAL A 13 -22.66 5.28 -30.76
CA VAL A 13 -22.36 6.07 -29.55
C VAL A 13 -22.45 5.25 -28.26
N ALA A 14 -23.08 4.06 -28.29
CA ALA A 14 -23.26 3.22 -27.11
C ALA A 14 -22.04 2.34 -26.74
N VAL A 15 -21.02 2.24 -27.59
CA VAL A 15 -19.90 1.29 -27.42
C VAL A 15 -18.68 1.91 -26.70
N LEU A 16 -18.66 3.22 -26.44
CA LEU A 16 -17.49 3.90 -25.88
C LEU A 16 -17.46 4.03 -24.34
N VAL A 17 -18.40 3.42 -23.61
CA VAL A 17 -18.53 3.65 -22.15
C VAL A 17 -17.77 2.63 -21.28
N PHE A 18 -17.15 1.59 -21.84
CA PHE A 18 -16.47 0.55 -21.04
C PHE A 18 -14.93 0.64 -21.01
N GLY A 19 -14.36 1.81 -21.31
CA GLY A 19 -12.90 1.96 -21.50
C GLY A 19 -12.08 2.53 -20.34
N CYS A 20 -12.67 2.86 -19.19
CA CYS A 20 -11.90 3.40 -18.06
C CYS A 20 -11.55 2.30 -17.06
N GLY A 21 -10.84 1.26 -17.51
CA GLY A 21 -10.08 0.38 -16.64
C GLY A 21 -8.82 1.09 -16.15
N ALA A 22 -8.96 2.27 -15.54
CA ALA A 22 -7.85 2.91 -14.87
C ALA A 22 -7.47 2.00 -13.71
N ILE A 23 -6.37 1.27 -13.85
CA ILE A 23 -5.77 0.51 -12.77
C ILE A 23 -5.52 1.52 -11.64
N SER A 24 -6.39 1.51 -10.64
CA SER A 24 -6.32 2.42 -9.51
C SER A 24 -5.05 2.12 -8.74
N HIS A 25 -4.33 3.17 -8.34
CA HIS A 25 -3.15 3.00 -7.49
C HIS A 25 -3.54 2.29 -6.17
N PRO A 26 -2.60 1.55 -5.55
CA PRO A 26 -2.80 0.96 -4.23
C PRO A 26 -3.32 1.99 -3.22
N SER A 27 -4.28 1.55 -2.41
CA SER A 27 -4.89 2.40 -1.38
C SER A 27 -4.05 2.45 -0.10
N GLU A 28 -4.41 3.36 0.82
CA GLU A 28 -3.82 3.37 2.17
C GLU A 28 -4.11 2.05 2.92
N GLY A 29 -5.29 1.45 2.72
CA GLY A 29 -5.64 0.17 3.32
C GLY A 29 -4.76 -0.98 2.83
N ASP A 30 -4.33 -0.90 1.58
CA ASP A 30 -3.44 -1.89 0.98
C ASP A 30 -2.02 -1.75 1.54
N ALA A 31 -1.51 -0.53 1.64
CA ALA A 31 -0.25 -0.23 2.31
C ALA A 31 -0.27 -0.65 3.79
N LYS A 32 -1.36 -0.38 4.51
CA LYS A 32 -1.53 -0.81 5.90
C LYS A 32 -1.46 -2.34 6.03
N ARG A 33 -2.07 -3.07 5.09
CA ARG A 33 -2.04 -4.54 5.07
C ARG A 33 -0.62 -5.06 4.87
N GLU A 34 0.12 -4.51 3.91
CA GLU A 34 1.54 -4.82 3.69
C GLU A 34 2.39 -4.50 4.92
N PHE A 35 2.18 -3.35 5.56
CA PHE A 35 2.89 -2.97 6.79
C PHE A 35 2.73 -4.01 7.89
N VAL A 36 1.49 -4.48 8.14
CA VAL A 36 1.21 -5.48 9.17
C VAL A 36 1.76 -6.86 8.80
N GLN A 37 1.71 -7.25 7.51
CA GLN A 37 2.19 -8.56 7.05
C GLN A 37 3.71 -8.66 6.97
N ARG A 38 4.40 -7.54 6.73
CA ARG A 38 5.85 -7.52 6.52
C ARG A 38 6.65 -7.67 7.81
N ASP A 39 6.05 -7.39 8.97
CA ASP A 39 6.75 -7.34 10.25
C ASP A 39 7.47 -8.67 10.59
N PRO A 40 8.80 -8.75 10.38
CA PRO A 40 9.55 -9.98 10.54
C PRO A 40 9.98 -10.23 12.00
N PHE A 41 9.75 -9.27 12.89
CA PHE A 41 10.25 -9.30 14.27
C PHE A 41 9.17 -9.59 15.31
N ASP A 42 7.96 -9.91 14.85
CA ASP A 42 6.82 -10.11 15.72
C ASP A 42 6.53 -8.88 16.60
N LEU A 43 6.94 -7.70 16.12
CA LEU A 43 6.61 -6.44 16.78
C LEU A 43 5.10 -6.31 16.88
N MET A 44 4.32 -6.79 15.93
CA MET A 44 2.85 -6.74 15.93
C MET A 44 2.22 -7.67 16.98
N ASN A 45 2.89 -8.72 17.45
CA ASN A 45 2.40 -9.44 18.64
C ASN A 45 2.79 -8.74 19.94
N LYS A 46 3.86 -7.93 19.92
CA LYS A 46 4.38 -7.20 21.09
C LYS A 46 4.02 -5.71 21.09
N SER A 47 3.28 -5.25 20.09
CA SER A 47 2.91 -3.86 19.86
C SER A 47 1.61 -3.80 19.07
N LEU A 48 0.86 -2.73 19.27
CA LEU A 48 -0.44 -2.50 18.67
C LEU A 48 -0.31 -1.33 17.70
N LEU A 49 -0.67 -1.55 16.44
CA LEU A 49 -0.83 -0.48 15.46
C LEU A 49 -2.04 0.39 15.84
N LYS A 50 -1.78 1.62 16.29
CA LYS A 50 -2.82 2.60 16.63
C LYS A 50 -3.32 3.35 15.42
N SER A 51 -2.42 3.82 14.58
CA SER A 51 -2.76 4.55 13.36
C SER A 51 -1.78 4.23 12.25
N PHE A 52 -2.26 4.30 11.02
CA PHE A 52 -1.46 4.21 9.81
C PHE A 52 -1.99 5.28 8.87
N LYS A 53 -1.09 6.08 8.29
CA LYS A 53 -1.44 7.18 7.43
C LYS A 53 -0.49 7.24 6.25
N LYS A 54 -1.05 7.34 5.06
CA LYS A 54 -0.31 7.69 3.85
C LYS A 54 0.08 9.17 3.92
N VAL A 55 1.38 9.43 3.80
CA VAL A 55 1.95 10.78 3.73
C VAL A 55 2.08 11.23 2.29
N ASN A 56 2.51 10.33 1.40
CA ASN A 56 2.73 10.63 0.00
C ASN A 56 2.51 9.39 -0.89
N GLY A 57 2.34 9.61 -2.19
CA GLY A 57 2.29 8.54 -3.18
C GLY A 57 3.02 8.97 -4.46
N GLN A 58 3.91 8.13 -4.95
CA GLN A 58 4.74 8.39 -6.12
C GLN A 58 4.63 7.23 -7.11
N THR A 59 4.48 7.55 -8.39
CA THR A 59 4.60 6.58 -9.47
C THR A 59 5.99 6.65 -10.08
N GLY A 60 6.45 5.53 -10.63
CA GLY A 60 7.59 5.52 -11.52
C GLY A 60 7.65 4.26 -12.35
N GLU A 61 8.70 4.14 -13.16
CA GLU A 61 8.93 2.98 -14.02
C GLU A 61 10.42 2.69 -14.07
N THR A 62 10.79 1.41 -13.98
CA THR A 62 12.20 0.98 -14.01
C THR A 62 12.27 -0.38 -14.69
N PHE A 63 13.12 -0.51 -15.71
CA PHE A 63 13.20 -1.71 -16.58
C PHE A 63 11.84 -2.16 -17.16
N GLY A 64 10.97 -1.20 -17.51
CA GLY A 64 9.63 -1.48 -18.04
C GLY A 64 8.61 -1.95 -16.99
N VAL A 65 9.00 -2.02 -15.72
CA VAL A 65 8.10 -2.34 -14.60
C VAL A 65 7.67 -1.03 -13.95
N LYS A 66 6.36 -0.75 -14.02
CA LYS A 66 5.75 0.37 -13.31
C LYS A 66 5.68 0.06 -11.82
N TRP A 67 5.94 1.05 -11.00
CA TRP A 67 5.86 0.93 -9.55
C TRP A 67 5.06 2.08 -8.95
N TYR A 68 4.48 1.83 -7.78
CA TYR A 68 3.82 2.82 -6.95
C TYR A 68 4.39 2.76 -5.54
N LYS A 69 5.02 3.84 -5.09
CA LYS A 69 5.58 3.96 -3.75
C LYS A 69 4.66 4.79 -2.88
N ILE A 70 4.36 4.28 -1.69
CA ILE A 70 3.60 4.98 -0.66
C ILE A 70 4.53 5.28 0.51
N ASP A 71 4.76 6.56 0.78
CA ASP A 71 5.42 6.99 2.01
C ASP A 71 4.37 7.06 3.12
N TYR A 72 4.66 6.54 4.30
CA TYR A 72 3.70 6.41 5.40
C TYR A 72 4.25 6.85 6.76
N GLU A 73 3.30 7.13 7.67
CA GLU A 73 3.52 7.29 9.10
C GLU A 73 2.59 6.31 9.85
N ALA A 74 3.16 5.51 10.74
CA ALA A 74 2.43 4.56 11.58
C ALA A 74 2.72 4.83 13.06
N GLU A 75 1.66 4.94 13.87
CA GLU A 75 1.80 4.97 15.34
C GLU A 75 1.65 3.56 15.89
N VAL A 76 2.69 3.08 16.54
CA VAL A 76 2.69 1.80 17.28
C VAL A 76 2.76 2.07 18.78
N VAL A 77 2.10 1.20 19.55
CA VAL A 77 2.16 1.20 21.01
C VAL A 77 2.68 -0.14 21.46
N TYR A 78 3.80 -0.18 22.18
CA TYR A 78 4.33 -1.44 22.70
C TYR A 78 3.40 -2.00 23.77
N ALA A 79 2.96 -3.25 23.61
CA ALA A 79 2.08 -3.93 24.56
C ALA A 79 2.84 -4.47 25.78
N GLN A 80 4.15 -4.70 25.62
CA GLN A 80 5.05 -5.23 26.64
C GLN A 80 6.45 -4.64 26.47
N ASP A 81 7.31 -4.82 27.47
CA ASP A 81 8.71 -4.42 27.38
C ASP A 81 9.44 -5.22 26.28
N VAL A 82 10.16 -4.51 25.41
CA VAL A 82 10.97 -5.07 24.34
C VAL A 82 12.44 -4.80 24.65
N PRO A 83 13.29 -5.83 24.86
CA PRO A 83 14.70 -5.63 25.17
C PRO A 83 15.48 -5.14 23.94
N ARG A 84 16.53 -4.36 24.19
CA ARG A 84 17.37 -3.65 23.20
C ARG A 84 17.88 -4.49 22.02
N ARG A 85 18.04 -5.80 22.19
CA ARG A 85 18.55 -6.72 21.14
C ARG A 85 17.47 -7.26 20.21
N MET A 86 16.20 -7.05 20.54
CA MET A 86 15.04 -7.55 19.80
C MET A 86 14.27 -6.43 19.07
N GLY A 87 14.61 -5.16 19.35
CA GLY A 87 13.94 -3.98 18.81
C GLY A 87 14.49 -3.44 17.49
N CYS A 88 15.64 -3.95 17.01
CA CYS A 88 16.23 -3.53 15.73
C CYS A 88 15.41 -4.09 14.55
N ALA A 89 14.20 -3.58 14.33
CA ALA A 89 13.52 -3.80 13.07
C ALA A 89 14.28 -3.03 11.99
N GLU A 90 14.77 -3.74 10.96
CA GLU A 90 15.44 -3.13 9.80
C GLU A 90 14.63 -1.99 9.17
N PHE A 91 13.31 -1.97 9.37
CA PHE A 91 12.39 -0.96 8.84
C PHE A 91 12.21 0.27 9.71
N ILE A 92 12.65 0.26 10.97
CA ILE A 92 12.67 1.44 11.84
C ILE A 92 14.12 1.91 11.90
N GLU A 93 14.54 2.67 10.89
CA GLU A 93 15.90 3.20 10.83
C GLU A 93 16.32 3.80 12.18
N GLY A 94 17.39 3.23 12.75
CA GLY A 94 18.03 3.73 13.97
C GLY A 94 17.40 3.28 15.29
N ASP A 95 16.37 2.43 15.28
CA ASP A 95 15.73 1.98 16.53
C ASP A 95 16.27 0.67 17.09
N CYS A 96 17.48 0.72 17.61
CA CYS A 96 18.04 -0.38 18.39
C CYS A 96 17.88 -0.14 19.89
N GLY A 97 16.75 0.47 20.29
CA GLY A 97 16.38 0.76 21.66
C GLY A 97 15.65 -0.42 22.32
N GLY A 98 15.70 -0.47 23.65
CA GLY A 98 14.68 -1.22 24.38
C GLY A 98 13.47 -0.32 24.57
N HIS A 99 12.27 -0.85 24.41
CA HIS A 99 11.02 -0.10 24.57
C HIS A 99 10.24 -0.60 25.77
N ARG A 100 9.51 0.30 26.41
CA ARG A 100 8.66 -0.04 27.55
C ARG A 100 7.22 -0.31 27.10
N ALA A 101 6.52 -1.15 27.85
CA ALA A 101 5.09 -1.30 27.71
C ALA A 101 4.37 0.07 27.81
N GLY A 102 3.45 0.33 26.89
CA GLY A 102 2.72 1.59 26.76
C GLY A 102 3.46 2.70 26.00
N GLU A 103 4.74 2.51 25.69
CA GLU A 103 5.50 3.47 24.90
C GLU A 103 4.89 3.63 23.50
N LYS A 104 4.75 4.87 23.06
CA LYS A 104 4.25 5.23 21.73
C LYS A 104 5.43 5.55 20.84
N LYS A 105 5.40 5.02 19.62
CA LYS A 105 6.40 5.33 18.61
C LYS A 105 5.76 5.63 17.26
N ILE A 106 6.29 6.65 16.61
CA ILE A 106 5.99 6.96 15.22
C ILE A 106 7.06 6.29 14.34
N VAL A 107 6.61 5.41 13.46
CA VAL A 107 7.39 4.74 12.44
C VAL A 107 7.12 5.43 11.11
N LYS A 108 8.17 5.83 10.41
CA LYS A 108 8.08 6.37 9.05
C LYS A 108 8.80 5.44 8.11
N GLY A 109 8.27 5.26 6.91
CA GLY A 109 8.91 4.44 5.89
C GLY A 109 8.14 4.51 4.59
N ASP A 110 8.47 3.59 3.69
CA ASP A 110 7.78 3.46 2.41
C ASP A 110 7.42 2.01 2.08
N ILE A 111 6.40 1.85 1.24
CA ILE A 111 5.97 0.58 0.66
C ILE A 111 5.89 0.77 -0.84
N THR A 112 6.67 -0.01 -1.57
CA THR A 112 6.68 0.00 -3.04
C THR A 112 5.91 -1.21 -3.57
N PHE A 113 4.95 -0.92 -4.44
CA PHE A 113 4.16 -1.90 -5.17
C PHE A 113 4.63 -1.97 -6.61
N GLU A 114 4.68 -3.16 -7.18
CA GLU A 114 5.01 -3.40 -8.59
C GLU A 114 3.73 -3.68 -9.38
N GLN A 115 3.58 -3.05 -10.54
CA GLN A 115 2.46 -3.34 -11.42
C GLN A 115 2.69 -4.68 -12.13
N THR A 116 1.69 -5.55 -12.07
CA THR A 116 1.66 -6.84 -12.76
C THR A 116 0.40 -6.94 -13.62
N GLU A 117 0.30 -7.98 -14.45
CA GLU A 117 -0.92 -8.28 -15.23
C GLU A 117 -2.15 -8.53 -14.34
N LYS A 118 -1.94 -8.96 -13.09
CA LYS A 118 -3.00 -9.33 -12.15
C LYS A 118 -3.39 -8.20 -11.18
N GLY A 119 -2.70 -7.06 -11.23
CA GLY A 119 -2.88 -5.96 -10.27
C GLY A 119 -1.55 -5.48 -9.70
N TRP A 120 -1.61 -4.79 -8.56
CA TRP A 120 -0.41 -4.30 -7.87
C TRP A 120 0.10 -5.34 -6.90
N LYS A 121 1.38 -5.71 -6.99
CA LYS A 121 2.03 -6.68 -6.11
C LYS A 121 2.82 -5.93 -5.03
N GLY A 122 2.48 -6.16 -3.77
CA GLY A 122 3.21 -5.60 -2.62
C GLY A 122 4.51 -6.34 -2.32
N PRO A 123 5.34 -5.83 -1.39
CA PRO A 123 6.61 -6.44 -1.00
C PRO A 123 6.47 -7.83 -0.36
N THR A 124 5.32 -8.16 0.24
CA THR A 124 5.04 -9.51 0.75
C THR A 124 4.64 -10.50 -0.33
N GLY A 125 4.48 -10.03 -1.58
CA GLY A 125 4.00 -10.84 -2.71
C GLY A 125 2.48 -10.89 -2.86
N THR A 126 1.71 -10.30 -1.94
CA THR A 126 0.26 -10.16 -2.05
C THR A 126 -0.11 -9.27 -3.25
N VAL A 127 -1.16 -9.64 -3.99
CA VAL A 127 -1.67 -8.89 -5.15
C VAL A 127 -2.98 -8.19 -4.79
N TYR A 128 -3.14 -6.96 -5.27
CA TYR A 128 -4.20 -6.00 -4.95
C TYR A 128 -4.91 -5.52 -6.20
#